data_AF-A0A0C2MA05-F1
#
_entry.id   AF-A0A0C2MA05-F1
#
_cell.length_a   1.000
_cell.length_b   1.000
_cell.length_c   1.000
_cell.angle_alpha   90.00
_cell.angle_beta   90.00
_cell.angle_gamma   90.00
#
_symmetry.space_group_name_H-M   'P 1'
#
loop_
_entity.id
_entity.type
_entity.pdbx_description
1 polymer ?
#
loop_
_entity_poly.entity_id
_entity_poly.type
_entity_poly.pdbx_seq_one_letter_code
_entity_poly.pdbx_strand_id
1 'polypeptide(L)'
;MDYIDIHGNYYIVAEDVYQQACLFMSYNKTPYFVTVMSGFSHENLDRTPIIIHPTLPDVILLNIHEFGDDFNTYISKNNGKTFDMIKYEDKSKGCNKGLCSAKLNFEGIHLVHDAFTREWIIKLTSIDDRFQYIVTFDAGETWRVVPFANYHVNILNGGGIIMSIDRTNNKMVYSFDEGKIYYHMPIFQKDDIIFSSMIIGTADNERLIIYGRNSNNTVLKITYVDFTTLFKKPCQHDDYSPWSFSRSRGNCYNGQEVVYWKKNVNAMCIDNRTATMKNSKTCPCYLQDFQW
;
A
#
# COMPACT_ATOMS: atom_id res chain seq x y z
N MET A 1 -4.05 5.01 -25.08
CA MET A 1 -2.65 5.08 -24.63
C MET A 1 -2.71 5.78 -23.31
N ASP A 2 -2.74 5.00 -22.24
CA ASP A 2 -2.93 5.54 -20.90
C ASP A 2 -1.56 5.98 -20.39
N TYR A 3 -1.45 7.26 -20.05
CA TYR A 3 -0.26 7.83 -19.45
C TYR A 3 -0.57 8.20 -18.00
N ILE A 4 0.44 8.12 -17.13
CA ILE A 4 0.34 8.56 -15.74
C ILE A 4 0.96 9.94 -15.64
N ASP A 5 0.19 10.92 -15.16
CA ASP A 5 0.65 12.27 -14.85
C ASP A 5 0.73 12.43 -13.33
N ILE A 6 1.94 12.40 -12.79
CA ILE A 6 2.15 12.56 -11.35
C ILE A 6 3.56 13.07 -11.05
N HIS A 7 3.71 13.79 -9.93
CA HIS A 7 5.00 14.35 -9.46
C HIS A 7 5.70 15.25 -10.48
N GLY A 8 4.96 15.84 -11.42
CA GLY A 8 5.52 16.68 -12.48
C GLY A 8 6.15 15.89 -13.64
N ASN A 9 5.95 14.57 -13.70
CA ASN A 9 6.46 13.70 -14.76
C ASN A 9 5.31 13.02 -15.51
N TYR A 10 5.56 12.67 -16.77
CA TYR A 10 4.71 11.72 -17.50
C TYR A 10 5.36 10.34 -17.51
N TYR A 11 4.59 9.31 -17.21
CA TYR A 11 4.99 7.91 -17.38
C TYR A 11 4.13 7.26 -18.45
N ILE A 12 4.75 6.57 -19.39
CA ILE A 12 4.08 5.89 -20.49
C ILE A 12 4.64 4.48 -20.58
N VAL A 13 3.76 3.49 -20.66
CA VAL A 13 4.13 2.14 -21.06
C VAL A 13 3.78 1.99 -22.53
N ALA A 14 4.74 1.60 -23.34
CA ALA A 14 4.54 1.33 -24.76
C ALA A 14 5.15 -0.02 -25.13
N GLU A 15 4.50 -0.71 -26.05
CA GLU A 15 4.91 -2.02 -26.54
C GLU A 15 5.47 -1.90 -27.96
N ASP A 16 6.45 -2.75 -28.26
CA ASP A 16 6.95 -2.92 -29.61
C ASP A 16 6.15 -3.99 -30.39
N VAL A 17 6.54 -4.21 -31.65
CA VAL A 17 5.91 -5.21 -32.54
C VAL A 17 6.09 -6.66 -32.08
N TYR A 18 6.97 -6.90 -31.10
CA TYR A 18 7.24 -8.20 -30.50
C TYR A 18 6.57 -8.36 -29.12
N GLN A 19 5.65 -7.45 -28.75
CA GLN A 19 4.96 -7.42 -27.46
C GLN A 19 5.91 -7.26 -26.26
N GLN A 20 7.09 -6.66 -26.48
CA GLN A 20 7.94 -6.24 -25.38
C GLN A 20 7.55 -4.84 -24.94
N ALA A 21 7.20 -4.70 -23.66
CA ALA A 21 6.84 -3.43 -23.07
C ALA A 21 8.09 -2.68 -22.58
N CYS A 22 8.01 -1.36 -22.69
CA CYS A 22 9.00 -0.41 -22.21
C CYS A 22 8.30 0.68 -21.39
N LEU A 23 8.85 0.98 -20.23
CA LEU A 23 8.46 2.12 -19.40
C LEU A 23 9.30 3.33 -19.81
N PHE A 24 8.62 4.36 -20.27
CA PHE A 24 9.18 5.67 -20.59
C PHE A 24 8.77 6.70 -19.56
N MET A 25 9.65 7.65 -19.30
CA MET A 25 9.36 8.79 -18.45
C MET A 25 9.79 10.08 -19.12
N SER A 26 8.96 11.11 -19.03
CA SER A 26 9.32 12.49 -19.36
C SER A 26 9.40 13.31 -18.07
N TYR A 27 10.56 13.93 -17.88
CA TYR A 27 10.81 14.83 -16.76
C TYR A 27 10.18 16.20 -17.01
N ASN A 28 9.60 16.79 -15.96
CA ASN A 28 8.99 18.12 -16.00
C ASN A 28 8.02 18.29 -17.19
N LYS A 29 7.40 17.19 -17.63
CA LYS A 29 6.47 17.16 -18.77
C LYS A 29 7.07 17.72 -20.07
N THR A 30 8.37 17.56 -20.27
CA THR A 30 9.06 17.92 -21.51
C THR A 30 8.67 16.97 -22.66
N PRO A 31 8.91 17.33 -23.94
CA PRO A 31 8.67 16.40 -25.04
C PRO A 31 9.69 15.25 -25.12
N TYR A 32 10.71 15.24 -24.27
CA TYR A 32 11.77 14.23 -24.28
C TYR A 32 11.45 13.11 -23.28
N PHE A 33 11.50 11.87 -23.78
CA PHE A 33 11.28 10.68 -22.96
C PHE A 33 12.58 9.92 -22.81
N VAL A 34 12.86 9.45 -21.60
CA VAL A 34 13.92 8.51 -21.29
C VAL A 34 13.33 7.13 -21.09
N THR A 35 14.04 6.10 -21.57
CA THR A 35 13.70 4.72 -21.26
C THR A 35 14.13 4.42 -19.83
N VAL A 36 13.17 4.12 -18.97
CA VAL A 36 13.42 3.73 -17.57
C VAL A 36 13.74 2.24 -17.50
N MET A 37 12.93 1.42 -18.16
CA MET A 37 13.10 -0.02 -18.22
C MET A 37 12.44 -0.58 -19.49
N SER A 38 13.03 -1.62 -20.06
CA SER A 38 12.56 -2.28 -21.28
C SER A 38 12.65 -3.79 -21.16
N GLY A 39 11.91 -4.49 -22.01
CA GLY A 39 12.05 -5.94 -22.19
C GLY A 39 11.29 -6.76 -21.16
N PHE A 40 10.25 -6.20 -20.54
CA PHE A 40 9.28 -6.97 -19.77
C PHE A 40 8.09 -7.33 -20.67
N SER A 41 7.56 -8.55 -20.58
CA SER A 41 6.35 -8.91 -21.31
C SER A 41 5.10 -8.42 -20.58
N HIS A 42 4.08 -8.13 -21.36
CA HIS A 42 2.78 -7.70 -20.88
C HIS A 42 1.70 -8.53 -21.58
N GLU A 43 1.08 -9.48 -20.86
CA GLU A 43 0.18 -10.45 -21.50
C GLU A 43 -1.25 -9.94 -21.70
N ASN A 44 -1.68 -8.91 -20.98
CA ASN A 44 -3.05 -8.38 -21.05
C ASN A 44 -3.04 -6.87 -20.93
N LEU A 45 -3.35 -6.19 -22.05
CA LEU A 45 -3.54 -4.73 -22.16
C LEU A 45 -4.50 -4.12 -21.10
N ASP A 46 -5.34 -4.94 -20.47
CA ASP A 46 -6.27 -4.51 -19.41
C ASP A 46 -5.62 -4.39 -18.02
N ARG A 47 -4.42 -4.96 -17.81
CA ARG A 47 -3.70 -4.88 -16.53
C ARG A 47 -2.75 -3.70 -16.55
N THR A 48 -2.85 -2.76 -15.61
CA THR A 48 -1.80 -1.73 -15.51
C THR A 48 -0.52 -2.39 -14.95
N PRO A 49 0.61 -2.46 -15.67
CA PRO A 49 1.81 -3.14 -15.18
C PRO A 49 2.59 -2.28 -14.18
N ILE A 50 2.22 -1.01 -14.02
CA ILE A 50 2.91 -0.04 -13.17
C ILE A 50 1.96 0.66 -12.21
N ILE A 51 2.50 1.03 -11.04
CA ILE A 51 1.87 1.98 -10.13
C ILE A 51 2.94 2.98 -9.68
N ILE A 52 2.62 4.26 -9.76
CA ILE A 52 3.46 5.30 -9.18
C ILE A 52 2.86 5.70 -7.83
N HIS A 53 3.70 5.70 -6.80
CA HIS A 53 3.26 6.08 -5.45
C HIS A 53 2.71 7.52 -5.48
N PRO A 54 1.52 7.80 -4.92
CA PRO A 54 0.85 9.08 -5.12
C PRO A 54 1.51 10.26 -4.40
N THR A 55 2.17 10.00 -3.26
CA THR A 55 2.77 11.05 -2.41
C THR A 55 4.30 11.04 -2.39
N LEU A 56 4.95 9.87 -2.47
CA LEU A 56 6.40 9.75 -2.53
C LEU A 56 6.87 9.77 -3.99
N PRO A 57 7.61 10.80 -4.43
CA PRO A 57 8.19 10.81 -5.76
C PRO A 57 9.26 9.71 -5.87
N ASP A 58 9.48 9.23 -7.10
CA ASP A 58 10.43 8.17 -7.49
C ASP A 58 10.10 6.74 -7.05
N VAL A 59 9.00 6.57 -6.31
CA VAL A 59 8.57 5.24 -5.90
C VAL A 59 7.68 4.64 -6.97
N ILE A 60 8.23 3.64 -7.67
CA ILE A 60 7.60 2.97 -8.81
C ILE A 60 7.45 1.50 -8.45
N LEU A 61 6.23 0.98 -8.50
CA LEU A 61 5.98 -0.45 -8.47
C LEU A 61 5.75 -0.93 -9.90
N LEU A 62 6.39 -2.06 -10.26
CA LEU A 62 6.35 -2.61 -11.61
C LEU A 62 6.22 -4.14 -11.53
N ASN A 63 5.29 -4.71 -12.27
CA ASN A 63 5.21 -6.14 -12.51
C ASN A 63 6.05 -6.50 -13.74
N ILE A 64 7.02 -7.40 -13.56
CA ILE A 64 7.92 -7.86 -14.62
C ILE A 64 7.67 -9.35 -14.83
N HIS A 65 7.26 -9.70 -16.04
CA HIS A 65 7.15 -11.07 -16.50
C HIS A 65 8.51 -11.55 -17.01
N GLU A 66 9.03 -12.63 -16.41
CA GLU A 66 10.33 -13.19 -16.78
C GLU A 66 10.17 -14.23 -17.90
N PHE A 67 9.20 -15.16 -17.76
CA PHE A 67 8.87 -16.17 -18.77
C PHE A 67 7.41 -16.66 -18.63
N GLY A 68 6.60 -16.50 -19.70
CA GLY A 68 5.17 -16.86 -19.70
C GLY A 68 4.33 -16.02 -18.74
N ASP A 69 3.22 -16.59 -18.24
CA ASP A 69 2.30 -15.93 -17.30
C ASP A 69 2.93 -15.64 -15.92
N ASP A 70 4.16 -16.11 -15.66
CA ASP A 70 4.82 -15.90 -14.37
C ASP A 70 5.53 -14.54 -14.29
N PHE A 71 5.23 -13.79 -13.24
CA PHE A 71 5.80 -12.47 -12.99
C PHE A 71 6.17 -12.29 -11.52
N ASN A 72 7.08 -11.35 -11.28
CA ASN A 72 7.37 -10.85 -9.94
C ASN A 72 7.13 -9.33 -9.89
N THR A 73 6.80 -8.84 -8.71
CA THR A 73 6.65 -7.41 -8.47
C THR A 73 7.93 -6.82 -7.91
N TYR A 74 8.33 -5.69 -8.49
CA TYR A 74 9.51 -4.95 -8.13
C TYR A 74 9.13 -3.54 -7.66
N ILE A 75 9.99 -2.97 -6.81
CA ILE A 75 9.90 -1.58 -6.35
C ILE A 75 11.18 -0.84 -6.70
N SER A 76 11.05 0.34 -7.30
CA SER A 76 12.11 1.32 -7.39
C SER A 76 11.88 2.42 -6.36
N LYS A 77 12.97 2.91 -5.76
CA LYS A 77 12.98 4.05 -4.81
C LYS A 77 13.88 5.19 -5.29
N ASN A 78 14.28 5.15 -6.56
CA ASN A 78 15.24 6.05 -7.20
C ASN A 78 14.89 6.30 -8.68
N ASN A 79 13.60 6.42 -8.96
CA ASN A 79 13.05 6.83 -10.24
C ASN A 79 13.38 5.84 -11.37
N GLY A 80 13.29 4.56 -11.03
CA GLY A 80 13.53 3.44 -11.93
C GLY A 80 14.99 3.20 -12.30
N LYS A 81 15.97 3.88 -11.68
CA LYS A 81 17.40 3.59 -11.87
C LYS A 81 17.77 2.19 -11.41
N THR A 82 17.16 1.73 -10.32
CA THR A 82 17.24 0.34 -9.85
C THR A 82 15.87 -0.15 -9.41
N PHE A 83 15.66 -1.45 -9.57
CA PHE A 83 14.44 -2.15 -9.15
C PHE A 83 14.82 -3.31 -8.25
N ASP A 84 14.24 -3.33 -7.06
CA ASP A 84 14.42 -4.41 -6.09
C ASP A 84 13.16 -5.28 -6.08
N MET A 85 13.34 -6.60 -6.15
CA MET A 85 12.22 -7.54 -6.08
C MET A 85 11.57 -7.47 -4.70
N ILE A 86 10.26 -7.26 -4.65
CA ILE A 86 9.53 -7.24 -3.39
C ILE A 86 9.50 -8.66 -2.82
N LYS A 87 9.91 -8.78 -1.55
CA LYS A 87 9.80 -10.00 -0.77
C LYS A 87 9.00 -9.73 0.48
N TYR A 88 8.15 -10.68 0.84
CA TYR A 88 7.34 -10.62 2.06
C TYR A 88 7.61 -11.82 2.96
N GLU A 89 7.42 -11.61 4.26
CA GLU A 89 7.51 -12.68 5.24
C GLU A 89 6.22 -13.51 5.25
N ASP A 90 6.34 -14.81 4.97
CA ASP A 90 5.28 -15.79 5.17
C ASP A 90 5.88 -17.12 5.62
N LYS A 91 5.76 -17.39 6.93
CA LYS A 91 6.24 -18.63 7.55
C LYS A 91 5.39 -19.85 7.22
N SER A 92 4.18 -19.65 6.69
CA SER A 92 3.27 -20.74 6.32
C SER A 92 3.59 -21.33 4.95
N LYS A 93 4.30 -20.59 4.11
CA LYS A 93 4.78 -21.05 2.80
C LYS A 93 6.20 -21.62 2.93
N GLY A 94 6.48 -22.67 2.15
CA GLY A 94 7.80 -23.30 2.07
C GLY A 94 8.87 -22.47 1.33
N CYS A 95 8.81 -21.14 1.42
CA CYS A 95 9.76 -20.24 0.78
C CYS A 95 11.11 -20.27 1.49
N ASN A 96 12.19 -19.91 0.79
CA ASN A 96 13.54 -19.92 1.35
C ASN A 96 13.63 -18.95 2.54
N LYS A 97 13.90 -19.49 3.74
CA LYS A 97 13.91 -18.77 5.03
C LYS A 97 12.58 -18.03 5.34
N GLY A 98 11.46 -18.44 4.75
CA GLY A 98 10.16 -17.81 4.95
C GLY A 98 9.98 -16.46 4.24
N LEU A 99 10.85 -16.11 3.29
CA LEU A 99 10.71 -14.92 2.44
C LEU A 99 10.26 -15.32 1.04
N CYS A 100 9.06 -14.91 0.66
CA CYS A 100 8.45 -15.22 -0.64
C CYS A 100 8.52 -14.01 -1.57
N SER A 101 8.74 -14.24 -2.87
CA SER A 101 8.62 -13.19 -3.89
C SER A 101 7.17 -12.76 -4.05
N ALA A 102 6.93 -11.45 -4.11
CA ALA A 102 5.60 -10.90 -4.26
C ALA A 102 5.15 -10.90 -5.73
N LYS A 103 3.88 -11.24 -5.93
CA LYS A 103 3.14 -11.08 -7.18
C LYS A 103 1.91 -10.25 -6.85
N LEU A 104 2.00 -8.93 -6.96
CA LEU A 104 0.98 -8.00 -6.51
C LEU A 104 0.02 -7.65 -7.64
N ASN A 105 -1.26 -7.56 -7.29
CA ASN A 105 -2.31 -7.17 -8.21
C ASN A 105 -2.41 -5.65 -8.27
N PHE A 106 -2.30 -5.11 -9.47
CA PHE A 106 -2.47 -3.70 -9.77
C PHE A 106 -3.83 -3.41 -10.42
N GLU A 107 -4.57 -4.44 -10.86
CA GLU A 107 -5.90 -4.28 -11.44
C GLU A 107 -6.91 -3.75 -10.41
N GLY A 108 -7.85 -2.93 -10.88
CA GLY A 108 -8.98 -2.51 -10.05
C GLY A 108 -8.60 -1.60 -8.88
N ILE A 109 -7.42 -0.97 -8.90
CA ILE A 109 -7.10 0.18 -8.04
C ILE A 109 -7.91 1.38 -8.55
N HIS A 110 -9.23 1.30 -8.44
CA HIS A 110 -10.16 2.37 -8.77
C HIS A 110 -9.98 3.57 -7.82
N LEU A 111 -9.35 3.34 -6.66
CA LEU A 111 -9.01 4.34 -5.67
C LEU A 111 -7.56 4.14 -5.23
N VAL A 112 -6.62 4.82 -5.88
CA VAL A 112 -5.20 4.85 -5.48
C VAL A 112 -5.05 5.17 -3.99
N HIS A 113 -5.95 5.99 -3.43
CA HIS A 113 -6.00 6.30 -2.00
C HIS A 113 -6.31 5.10 -1.09
N ASP A 114 -6.97 4.05 -1.59
CA ASP A 114 -7.15 2.82 -0.81
C ASP A 114 -5.83 2.05 -0.76
N ALA A 115 -5.13 1.85 -1.87
CA ALA A 115 -3.84 1.17 -1.86
C ALA A 115 -2.76 1.94 -1.06
N PHE A 116 -2.79 3.28 -1.10
CA PHE A 116 -1.82 4.17 -0.45
C PHE A 116 -2.48 5.01 0.64
N THR A 117 -2.74 4.39 1.80
CA THR A 117 -3.49 5.02 2.90
C THR A 117 -2.72 6.13 3.63
N ARG A 118 -1.39 6.03 3.63
CA ARG A 118 -0.42 7.01 4.17
C ARG A 118 0.86 6.94 3.35
N GLU A 119 1.74 7.92 3.51
CA GLU A 119 2.99 8.03 2.74
C GLU A 119 3.91 6.82 2.92
N TRP A 120 3.84 6.13 4.06
CA TRP A 120 4.62 4.92 4.34
C TRP A 120 3.80 3.63 4.27
N ILE A 121 2.50 3.69 3.93
CA ILE A 121 1.62 2.52 3.95
C ILE A 121 1.13 2.20 2.54
N ILE A 122 1.53 1.04 2.06
CA ILE A 122 1.07 0.46 0.80
C ILE A 122 0.41 -0.87 1.13
N LYS A 123 -0.84 -1.08 0.70
CA LYS A 123 -1.55 -2.36 0.79
C LYS A 123 -2.04 -2.77 -0.60
N LEU A 124 -1.72 -4.00 -1.00
CA LEU A 124 -2.12 -4.57 -2.29
C LEU A 124 -2.49 -6.05 -2.09
N THR A 125 -3.28 -6.59 -2.99
CA THR A 125 -3.59 -8.03 -2.99
C THR A 125 -2.57 -8.79 -3.81
N SER A 126 -2.32 -10.06 -3.49
CA SER A 126 -1.49 -10.94 -4.31
C SER A 126 -2.30 -11.52 -5.48
N ILE A 127 -1.63 -11.76 -6.60
CA ILE A 127 -2.07 -12.65 -7.69
C ILE A 127 -1.42 -14.01 -7.43
N ASP A 128 -1.95 -14.73 -6.45
CA ASP A 128 -1.69 -16.13 -6.20
C ASP A 128 -2.98 -16.83 -5.78
N ASP A 129 -2.96 -18.15 -5.60
CA ASP A 129 -4.14 -18.98 -5.29
C ASP A 129 -4.94 -18.51 -4.05
N ARG A 130 -4.37 -17.62 -3.22
CA ARG A 130 -4.94 -17.20 -1.95
C ARG A 130 -5.42 -15.75 -1.92
N PHE A 131 -5.12 -14.94 -2.93
CA PHE A 131 -5.48 -13.51 -3.00
C PHE A 131 -5.27 -12.77 -1.66
N GLN A 132 -4.09 -12.92 -1.09
CA GLN A 132 -3.77 -12.40 0.24
C GLN A 132 -3.44 -10.91 0.16
N TYR A 133 -3.83 -10.15 1.18
CA TYR A 133 -3.35 -8.78 1.31
C TYR A 133 -1.91 -8.78 1.81
N ILE A 134 -1.05 -8.05 1.10
CA ILE A 134 0.34 -7.78 1.48
C ILE A 134 0.44 -6.29 1.76
N VAL A 135 1.02 -5.95 2.92
CA VAL A 135 1.12 -4.58 3.42
C VAL A 135 2.56 -4.25 3.82
N THR A 136 2.94 -3.00 3.61
CA THR A 136 4.12 -2.36 4.20
C THR A 136 3.68 -1.17 5.03
N PHE A 137 4.40 -0.88 6.11
CA PHE A 137 4.22 0.31 6.96
C PHE A 137 5.47 1.21 6.97
N ASP A 138 6.42 0.95 6.08
CA ASP A 138 7.72 1.62 5.99
C ASP A 138 8.10 1.95 4.54
N ALA A 139 7.10 2.17 3.67
CA ALA A 139 7.27 2.49 2.24
C ALA A 139 8.06 1.42 1.46
N GLY A 140 7.87 0.16 1.82
CA GLY A 140 8.38 -0.99 1.10
C GLY A 140 9.78 -1.43 1.50
N GLU A 141 10.23 -1.16 2.73
CA GLU A 141 11.40 -1.82 3.31
C GLU A 141 11.04 -3.23 3.80
N THR A 142 9.92 -3.35 4.50
CA THR A 142 9.38 -4.63 4.97
C THR A 142 7.95 -4.83 4.50
N TRP A 143 7.66 -6.04 4.03
CA TRP A 143 6.34 -6.45 3.56
C TRP A 143 5.86 -7.67 4.33
N ARG A 144 4.57 -7.67 4.68
CA ARG A 144 3.95 -8.73 5.48
C ARG A 144 2.60 -9.12 4.91
N VAL A 145 2.26 -10.39 5.05
CA VAL A 145 0.89 -10.88 4.78
C VAL A 145 -0.03 -10.49 5.93
N VAL A 146 -1.20 -9.98 5.60
CA VAL A 146 -2.28 -9.79 6.57
C VAL A 146 -3.04 -11.11 6.72
N PRO A 147 -3.03 -11.74 7.90
CA PRO A 147 -3.64 -13.05 8.10
C PRO A 147 -5.17 -12.93 8.04
N PHE A 148 -5.81 -14.01 7.57
CA PHE A 148 -7.27 -14.18 7.52
C PHE A 148 -8.04 -13.09 6.77
N ALA A 149 -7.37 -12.25 5.98
CA ALA A 149 -7.99 -11.21 5.19
C ALA A 149 -8.60 -11.77 3.89
N ASN A 150 -9.75 -12.44 3.98
CA ASN A 150 -10.46 -13.00 2.82
C ASN A 150 -11.51 -12.04 2.22
N TYR A 151 -11.37 -10.74 2.49
CA TYR A 151 -12.25 -9.70 1.93
C TYR A 151 -11.52 -8.39 1.64
N HIS A 152 -11.44 -7.49 2.62
CA HIS A 152 -10.82 -6.17 2.48
C HIS A 152 -10.07 -5.81 3.75
N VAL A 153 -8.88 -5.26 3.57
CA VAL A 153 -8.05 -4.74 4.67
C VAL A 153 -8.31 -3.26 4.82
N ASN A 154 -8.74 -2.84 6.00
CA ASN A 154 -9.03 -1.45 6.34
C ASN A 154 -7.96 -0.92 7.29
N ILE A 155 -7.56 0.34 7.09
CA ILE A 155 -6.53 0.99 7.92
C ILE A 155 -7.11 2.32 8.41
N LEU A 156 -7.10 2.53 9.72
CA LEU A 156 -7.66 3.70 10.41
C LEU A 156 -6.59 4.40 11.25
N ASN A 157 -6.98 5.51 11.86
CA ASN A 157 -6.25 6.18 12.94
C ASN A 157 -4.83 6.56 12.52
N GLY A 158 -4.72 7.13 11.31
CA GLY A 158 -3.44 7.53 10.74
C GLY A 158 -2.48 6.38 10.42
N GLY A 159 -2.97 5.14 10.32
CA GLY A 159 -2.14 3.95 10.15
C GLY A 159 -1.92 3.14 11.43
N GLY A 160 -2.43 3.62 12.56
CA GLY A 160 -2.24 2.96 13.86
C GLY A 160 -3.15 1.75 14.10
N ILE A 161 -4.15 1.50 13.24
CA ILE A 161 -5.03 0.34 13.35
C ILE A 161 -5.17 -0.26 11.96
N ILE A 162 -4.79 -1.53 11.82
CA ILE A 162 -5.09 -2.35 10.63
C ILE A 162 -6.12 -3.40 10.99
N MET A 163 -7.08 -3.63 10.11
CA MET A 163 -8.15 -4.60 10.32
C MET A 163 -8.49 -5.34 9.05
N SER A 164 -8.98 -6.55 9.19
CA SER A 164 -9.60 -7.34 8.13
C SER A 164 -10.83 -8.06 8.68
N ILE A 165 -11.67 -8.51 7.77
CA ILE A 165 -12.82 -9.36 8.10
C ILE A 165 -12.50 -10.79 7.64
N ASP A 166 -12.57 -11.72 8.59
CA ASP A 166 -12.63 -13.15 8.33
C ASP A 166 -14.10 -13.53 8.15
N ARG A 167 -14.53 -13.59 6.88
CA ARG A 167 -15.90 -13.97 6.49
C ARG A 167 -16.21 -15.45 6.76
N THR A 168 -15.20 -16.28 6.98
CA THR A 168 -15.39 -17.71 7.24
C THR A 168 -15.82 -17.94 8.68
N ASN A 169 -15.27 -17.15 9.61
CA ASN A 169 -15.58 -17.26 11.04
C ASN A 169 -16.43 -16.10 11.58
N ASN A 170 -16.83 -15.14 10.74
CA ASN A 170 -17.54 -13.91 11.12
C ASN A 170 -16.83 -13.11 12.22
N LYS A 171 -15.50 -13.03 12.12
CA LYS A 171 -14.64 -12.31 13.04
C LYS A 171 -13.96 -11.14 12.34
N MET A 172 -13.82 -10.04 13.05
CA MET A 172 -12.86 -9.00 12.71
C MET A 172 -11.50 -9.41 13.28
N VAL A 173 -10.48 -9.31 12.45
CA VAL A 173 -9.08 -9.46 12.84
C VAL A 173 -8.46 -8.07 12.82
N TYR A 174 -7.74 -7.68 13.87
CA TYR A 174 -7.20 -6.33 13.97
C TYR A 174 -5.86 -6.29 14.69
N SER A 175 -5.05 -5.28 14.39
CA SER A 175 -3.74 -5.06 15.00
C SER A 175 -3.53 -3.57 15.26
N PHE A 176 -2.84 -3.27 16.36
CA PHE A 176 -2.43 -1.92 16.76
C PHE A 176 -0.94 -1.67 16.55
N ASP A 177 -0.21 -2.68 16.07
CA ASP A 177 1.25 -2.69 16.05
C ASP A 177 1.84 -2.98 14.67
N GLU A 178 1.19 -2.43 13.63
CA GLU A 178 1.59 -2.59 12.23
C GLU A 178 1.60 -4.06 11.77
N GLY A 179 0.63 -4.85 12.26
CA GLY A 179 0.45 -6.25 11.88
C GLY A 179 1.46 -7.21 12.49
N LYS A 180 2.07 -6.88 13.63
CA LYS A 180 2.95 -7.83 14.36
C LYS A 180 2.14 -8.78 15.22
N ILE A 181 1.12 -8.28 15.90
CA ILE A 181 0.20 -9.03 16.74
C ILE A 181 -1.23 -8.75 16.30
N TYR A 182 -1.98 -9.82 16.03
CA TYR A 182 -3.39 -9.74 15.66
C TYR A 182 -4.30 -10.24 16.77
N TYR A 183 -5.41 -9.54 16.96
CA TYR A 183 -6.49 -9.85 17.86
C TYR A 183 -7.75 -10.20 17.06
N HIS A 184 -8.67 -10.93 17.67
CA HIS A 184 -9.91 -11.36 17.03
C HIS A 184 -11.13 -10.90 17.84
N MET A 185 -12.15 -10.41 17.15
CA MET A 185 -13.42 -10.03 17.77
C MET A 185 -14.58 -10.58 16.93
N PRO A 186 -15.54 -11.33 17.53
CA PRO A 186 -16.73 -11.75 16.81
C PRO A 186 -17.59 -10.53 16.46
N ILE A 187 -18.08 -10.47 15.23
CA ILE A 187 -18.92 -9.37 14.75
C ILE A 187 -20.37 -9.80 14.63
N PHE A 188 -20.60 -10.93 13.98
CA PHE A 188 -21.92 -11.53 13.78
C PHE A 188 -21.95 -12.96 14.34
N GLN A 189 -23.15 -13.57 14.35
CA GLN A 189 -23.26 -14.98 14.72
C GLN A 189 -22.57 -15.86 13.68
N LYS A 190 -22.18 -17.08 14.06
CA LYS A 190 -21.38 -17.97 13.21
C LYS A 190 -22.00 -18.21 11.83
N ASP A 191 -23.32 -18.31 11.75
CA ASP A 191 -24.03 -18.64 10.51
C ASP A 191 -24.51 -17.41 9.74
N ASP A 192 -24.31 -16.20 10.27
CA ASP A 192 -24.62 -14.96 9.55
C ASP A 192 -23.68 -14.79 8.33
N ILE A 193 -24.04 -13.90 7.41
CA ILE A 193 -23.27 -13.66 6.20
C ILE A 193 -22.76 -12.24 6.21
N ILE A 194 -21.44 -12.02 6.23
CA ILE A 194 -20.86 -10.70 6.00
C ILE A 194 -20.70 -10.47 4.49
N PHE A 195 -21.20 -9.33 4.01
CA PHE A 195 -21.05 -8.92 2.62
C PHE A 195 -19.84 -8.01 2.42
N SER A 196 -19.69 -6.99 3.25
CA SER A 196 -18.62 -6.01 3.12
C SER A 196 -18.40 -5.22 4.40
N SER A 197 -17.33 -4.43 4.39
CA SER A 197 -17.01 -3.42 5.37
C SER A 197 -16.47 -2.17 4.68
N MET A 198 -16.78 -0.98 5.22
CA MET A 198 -16.18 0.27 4.76
C MET A 198 -15.85 1.19 5.93
N ILE A 199 -14.88 2.07 5.70
CA ILE A 199 -14.57 3.16 6.62
C ILE A 199 -15.53 4.31 6.34
N ILE A 200 -16.11 4.88 7.40
CA ILE A 200 -16.84 6.15 7.37
C ILE A 200 -16.16 7.16 8.28
N GLY A 201 -16.45 8.44 8.03
CA GLY A 201 -15.84 9.55 8.77
C GLY A 201 -14.39 9.77 8.35
N THR A 202 -13.74 10.70 9.03
CA THR A 202 -12.34 11.06 8.82
C THR A 202 -11.71 11.38 10.17
N ALA A 203 -10.40 11.13 10.28
CA ALA A 203 -9.63 11.45 11.49
C ALA A 203 -10.25 10.84 12.76
N ASP A 204 -10.65 11.64 13.75
CA ASP A 204 -11.19 11.18 15.03
C ASP A 204 -12.61 10.57 14.94
N ASN A 205 -13.31 10.84 13.85
CA ASN A 205 -14.65 10.31 13.58
C ASN A 205 -14.64 9.04 12.71
N GLU A 206 -13.46 8.49 12.43
CA GLU A 206 -13.31 7.26 11.67
C GLU A 206 -13.98 6.07 12.37
N ARG A 207 -14.86 5.35 11.66
CA ARG A 207 -15.52 4.12 12.13
C ARG A 207 -15.53 3.08 11.03
N LEU A 208 -15.47 1.80 11.41
CA LEU A 208 -15.66 0.70 10.46
C LEU A 208 -17.13 0.28 10.49
N ILE A 209 -17.85 0.46 9.39
CA ILE A 209 -19.17 -0.14 9.21
C ILE A 209 -18.98 -1.53 8.60
N ILE A 210 -19.73 -2.50 9.11
CA ILE A 210 -19.78 -3.87 8.59
C ILE A 210 -21.25 -4.19 8.32
N TYR A 211 -21.54 -4.67 7.11
CA TYR A 211 -22.90 -5.05 6.74
C TYR A 211 -22.97 -6.42 6.10
N GLY A 212 -24.12 -7.05 6.28
CA GLY A 212 -24.36 -8.43 5.93
C GLY A 212 -25.81 -8.79 6.12
N ARG A 213 -26.08 -10.08 6.29
CA ARG A 213 -27.42 -10.60 6.58
C ARG A 213 -27.36 -11.68 7.63
N ASN A 214 -28.51 -11.98 8.21
CA ASN A 214 -28.67 -13.16 9.05
C ASN A 214 -28.55 -14.47 8.24
N SER A 215 -28.40 -15.58 8.96
CA SER A 215 -28.16 -16.91 8.36
C SER A 215 -29.19 -17.38 7.32
N ASN A 216 -30.46 -17.01 7.46
CA ASN A 216 -31.50 -17.34 6.47
C ASN A 216 -31.65 -16.29 5.36
N ASN A 217 -30.75 -15.31 5.29
CA ASN A 217 -30.67 -14.30 4.24
C ASN A 217 -31.92 -13.39 4.12
N THR A 218 -32.71 -13.26 5.20
CA THR A 218 -33.97 -12.49 5.18
C THR A 218 -33.86 -11.08 5.77
N VAL A 219 -32.93 -10.86 6.70
CA VAL A 219 -32.76 -9.60 7.43
C VAL A 219 -31.38 -9.03 7.17
N LEU A 220 -31.33 -7.78 6.70
CA LEU A 220 -30.09 -7.00 6.60
C LEU A 220 -29.58 -6.67 8.01
N LYS A 221 -28.30 -6.95 8.25
CA LYS A 221 -27.60 -6.60 9.49
C LYS A 221 -26.54 -5.56 9.16
N ILE A 222 -26.53 -4.48 9.94
CA ILE A 222 -25.50 -3.44 9.86
C ILE A 222 -25.01 -3.23 11.29
N THR A 223 -23.69 -3.20 11.45
CA THR A 223 -23.03 -2.88 12.71
C THR A 223 -21.85 -1.95 12.44
N TYR A 224 -21.30 -1.35 13.49
CA TYR A 224 -20.11 -0.53 13.37
C TYR A 224 -19.15 -0.81 14.53
N VAL A 225 -17.86 -0.55 14.29
CA VAL A 225 -16.80 -0.64 15.29
C VAL A 225 -16.27 0.77 15.58
N ASP A 226 -16.26 1.12 16.86
CA ASP A 226 -15.80 2.41 17.37
C ASP A 226 -14.61 2.24 18.32
N PHE A 227 -13.42 2.59 17.84
CA PHE A 227 -12.18 2.53 18.61
C PHE A 227 -11.96 3.72 19.56
N THR A 228 -12.79 4.76 19.54
CA THR A 228 -12.67 5.91 20.47
C THR A 228 -12.95 5.50 21.92
N THR A 229 -13.65 4.38 22.12
CA THR A 229 -13.84 3.78 23.44
C THR A 229 -12.53 3.25 24.04
N LEU A 230 -11.62 2.77 23.21
CA LEU A 230 -10.28 2.29 23.59
C LEU A 230 -9.28 3.46 23.69
N PHE A 231 -9.32 4.37 22.73
CA PHE A 231 -8.41 5.51 22.64
C PHE A 231 -9.13 6.80 23.07
N LYS A 232 -9.10 7.10 24.37
CA LYS A 232 -9.90 8.20 24.95
C LYS A 232 -9.29 9.59 24.78
N LYS A 233 -8.09 9.71 24.22
CA LYS A 233 -7.39 10.98 24.05
C LYS A 233 -6.94 11.21 22.61
N PRO A 234 -6.98 12.46 22.12
CA PRO A 234 -6.30 12.81 20.89
C PRO A 234 -4.79 12.71 21.08
N CYS A 235 -4.09 12.31 20.02
CA CYS A 235 -2.63 12.26 20.00
C CYS A 235 -2.03 13.65 20.21
N GLN A 236 -0.96 13.70 21.00
CA GLN A 236 -0.16 14.90 21.25
C GLN A 236 1.15 14.84 20.46
N HIS A 237 1.95 15.90 20.50
CA HIS A 237 3.21 15.98 19.75
C HIS A 237 4.13 14.76 19.98
N ASP A 238 4.27 14.32 21.23
CA ASP A 238 5.14 13.20 21.62
C ASP A 238 4.60 11.82 21.19
N ASP A 239 3.35 11.75 20.74
CA ASP A 239 2.74 10.55 20.15
C ASP A 239 3.14 10.37 18.67
N TYR A 240 3.93 11.29 18.11
CA TYR A 240 4.46 11.22 16.75
C TYR A 240 6.00 11.23 16.75
N SER A 241 6.59 10.56 15.77
CA SER A 241 8.03 10.60 15.50
C SER A 241 8.31 11.10 14.09
N PRO A 242 9.44 11.80 13.88
CA PRO A 242 9.89 12.12 12.53
C PRO A 242 10.21 10.83 11.77
N TRP A 243 9.72 10.76 10.53
CA TRP A 243 9.97 9.70 9.59
C TRP A 243 10.33 10.31 8.24
N SER A 244 11.46 9.90 7.68
CA SER A 244 11.89 10.27 6.34
C SER A 244 11.89 9.02 5.46
N PHE A 245 11.53 9.19 4.19
CA PHE A 245 11.65 8.10 3.23
C PHE A 245 13.13 7.79 2.96
N SER A 246 13.55 6.58 3.30
CA SER A 246 14.91 6.12 3.10
C SER A 246 15.13 5.77 1.62
N ARG A 247 16.08 6.44 0.97
CA ARG A 247 16.51 6.12 -0.40
C ARG A 247 17.88 5.49 -0.36
N SER A 248 18.27 4.84 -1.47
CA SER A 248 19.50 4.03 -1.57
C SER A 248 20.81 4.74 -1.18
N ARG A 249 20.86 6.09 -1.16
CA ARG A 249 22.02 6.88 -0.71
C ARG A 249 21.67 8.06 0.21
N GLY A 250 20.54 8.00 0.91
CA GLY A 250 20.09 9.03 1.87
C GLY A 250 18.64 9.47 1.66
N ASN A 251 18.18 10.44 2.45
CA ASN A 251 16.78 10.89 2.42
C ASN A 251 16.53 12.08 1.48
N CYS A 252 17.60 12.63 0.89
CA CYS A 252 17.54 13.79 0.02
C CYS A 252 16.99 13.43 -1.36
N TYR A 253 16.12 14.28 -1.89
CA TYR A 253 15.57 14.20 -3.24
C TYR A 253 15.43 15.58 -3.85
N ASN A 254 16.05 15.80 -5.01
CA ASN A 254 16.06 17.09 -5.71
C ASN A 254 16.46 18.26 -4.77
N GLY A 255 17.46 18.03 -3.92
CA GLY A 255 17.95 19.02 -2.96
C GLY A 255 17.01 19.28 -1.76
N GLN A 256 15.98 18.44 -1.57
CA GLN A 256 15.07 18.52 -0.43
C GLN A 256 14.90 17.18 0.29
N GLU A 257 14.96 17.21 1.61
CA GLU A 257 14.55 16.11 2.47
C GLU A 257 13.19 16.44 3.08
N VAL A 258 12.20 15.58 2.87
CA VAL A 258 10.88 15.70 3.49
C VAL A 258 10.79 14.80 4.71
N VAL A 259 10.52 15.40 5.86
CA VAL A 259 10.33 14.71 7.14
C VAL A 259 8.85 14.74 7.50
N TYR A 260 8.23 13.58 7.59
CA TYR A 260 6.83 13.40 7.98
C TYR A 260 6.73 13.10 9.48
N TRP A 261 5.62 13.50 10.10
CA TRP A 261 5.33 13.17 11.49
C TRP A 261 4.42 11.94 11.55
N LYS A 262 5.04 10.77 11.62
CA LYS A 262 4.37 9.47 11.67
C LYS A 262 3.90 9.17 13.09
N LYS A 263 2.67 8.67 13.25
CA LYS A 263 2.14 8.24 14.56
C LYS A 263 2.99 7.09 15.10
N ASN A 264 3.38 7.17 16.36
CA ASN A 264 4.12 6.10 17.01
C ASN A 264 3.26 4.84 17.12
N VAL A 265 3.85 3.70 16.78
CA VAL A 265 3.16 2.39 16.79
C VAL A 265 2.53 2.09 18.16
N ASN A 266 3.22 2.45 19.24
CA ASN A 266 2.77 2.19 20.61
C ASN A 266 1.90 3.31 21.20
N ALA A 267 1.60 4.36 20.44
CA ALA A 267 0.80 5.48 20.93
C ALA A 267 -0.69 5.11 20.96
N MET A 268 -1.20 4.93 22.18
CA MET A 268 -2.60 4.64 22.46
C MET A 268 -3.43 5.94 22.48
N CYS A 269 -3.59 6.54 21.29
CA CYS A 269 -4.35 7.78 21.06
C CYS A 269 -5.04 7.78 19.68
N ILE A 270 -5.97 8.71 19.50
CA ILE A 270 -6.64 8.99 18.22
C ILE A 270 -5.88 10.08 17.46
N ASP A 271 -5.42 9.79 16.25
CA ASP A 271 -4.87 10.73 15.30
C ASP A 271 -6.01 11.54 14.69
N ASN A 272 -6.17 12.77 15.16
CA ASN A 272 -7.20 13.69 14.69
C ASN A 272 -6.79 14.47 13.43
N ARG A 273 -5.65 14.14 12.82
CA ARG A 273 -5.15 14.82 11.62
C ARG A 273 -5.77 14.22 10.37
N THR A 274 -6.33 15.07 9.53
CA THR A 274 -6.82 14.69 8.19
C THR A 274 -5.68 14.54 7.18
N ALA A 275 -4.53 15.18 7.42
CA ALA A 275 -3.33 15.09 6.61
C ALA A 275 -2.07 15.00 7.48
N THR A 276 -1.06 14.28 6.98
CA THR A 276 0.23 14.13 7.68
C THR A 276 0.96 15.47 7.74
N MET A 277 1.37 15.88 8.94
CA MET A 277 2.27 17.04 9.09
C MET A 277 3.65 16.69 8.53
N LYS A 278 4.25 17.60 7.77
CA LYS A 278 5.58 17.42 7.19
C LYS A 278 6.36 18.72 7.13
N ASN A 279 7.67 18.61 7.27
CA ASN A 279 8.61 19.72 7.09
C ASN A 279 9.63 19.33 6.03
N SER A 280 9.97 20.28 5.15
CA SER A 280 11.05 20.10 4.18
C SER A 280 12.31 20.81 4.67
N LYS A 281 13.47 20.17 4.49
CA LYS A 281 14.79 20.77 4.75
C LYS A 281 15.62 20.70 3.48
N THR A 282 16.39 21.74 3.22
CA THR A 282 17.34 21.73 2.10
C THR A 282 18.47 20.75 2.40
N CYS A 283 18.90 20.00 1.40
CA CYS A 283 20.04 19.08 1.49
C CYS A 283 20.90 19.18 0.23
N PRO A 284 22.19 18.79 0.30
CA PRO A 284 23.06 18.76 -0.88
C PRO A 284 22.51 17.82 -1.94
N CYS A 285 22.66 18.18 -3.22
CA CYS A 285 22.30 17.28 -4.32
C CYS A 285 23.28 16.10 -4.39
N TYR A 286 22.75 14.92 -4.67
CA TYR A 286 23.52 13.72 -4.96
C TYR A 286 23.40 13.36 -6.45
N LEU A 287 24.31 12.51 -6.95
CA LEU A 287 24.29 12.05 -8.35
C LEU A 287 22.94 11.44 -8.76
N GLN A 288 22.22 10.86 -7.80
CA GLN A 288 20.89 10.28 -7.99
C GLN A 288 19.81 11.33 -8.31
N ASP A 289 19.96 12.58 -7.89
CA ASP A 289 19.02 13.68 -8.15
C ASP A 289 19.07 14.18 -9.60
N PHE A 290 20.13 13.83 -10.34
CA PHE A 290 20.23 14.18 -11.75
C PHE A 290 19.42 13.20 -12.59
N GLN A 291 18.75 13.76 -13.60
CA GLN A 291 17.93 13.02 -14.55
C GLN A 291 18.79 12.02 -15.36
N TRP A 292 18.12 11.07 -16.02
CA TRP A 292 18.77 10.11 -16.92
C TRP A 292 19.39 10.81 -18.14
#